data_AF-A0A0E9MTJ6-F1
#
_entry.id   AF-A0A0E9MTJ6-F1
#
_cell.length_a   1.000
_cell.length_b   1.000
_cell.length_c   1.000
_cell.angle_alpha   90.00
_cell.angle_beta   90.00
_cell.angle_gamma   90.00
#
_symmetry.space_group_name_H-M   'P 1'
#
loop_
_entity.id
_entity.type
_entity.pdbx_description
1 polymer ?
#
loop_
_entity_poly.entity_id
_entity_poly.type
_entity_poly.pdbx_seq_one_letter_code
_entity_poly.pdbx_strand_id
1 'polypeptide(L)'
;MALRLASFVAAAFLAFAPAAAPAAFFWKAPDLHGEPVTGTEPGVLTDTLPGATPAEIRAALVWNLRSGLNVAALQCQFEPTLLTRDQYNALLDNHRDELANAYQVLSNYFKRTDKKNGQTKLDQYGTRTYSSFSTVLGQYTFCETASAIGADAIFAPKGQLYKVAENRMRELRKSLALAGEQQFRFWVPPYTPLLPPFDDRCWKKNDLRDRKGCDWSWG
;
A
#
# COMPACT_ATOMS: atom_id res chain seq x y z
N MET A 1 -15.98 -75.47 39.75
CA MET A 1 -15.79 -75.67 38.30
C MET A 1 -16.60 -74.60 37.58
N ALA A 2 -15.96 -73.89 36.64
CA ALA A 2 -16.51 -72.87 35.73
C ALA A 2 -16.93 -71.53 36.37
N LEU A 3 -16.63 -70.34 35.83
CA LEU A 3 -15.72 -69.91 34.77
C LEU A 3 -15.65 -68.38 34.90
N ARG A 4 -14.45 -67.80 34.81
CA ARG A 4 -14.23 -66.35 34.65
C ARG A 4 -14.86 -65.89 33.33
N LEU A 5 -15.42 -64.68 33.27
CA LEU A 5 -15.36 -63.72 32.15
C LEU A 5 -16.53 -62.73 32.20
N ALA A 6 -16.20 -61.44 32.25
CA ALA A 6 -16.76 -60.37 31.42
C ALA A 6 -16.75 -59.01 32.16
N SER A 7 -15.56 -58.53 32.49
CA SER A 7 -15.29 -57.09 32.42
C SER A 7 -15.17 -56.72 30.93
N PHE A 8 -15.52 -55.47 30.57
CA PHE A 8 -15.39 -54.82 29.25
C PHE A 8 -16.62 -54.78 28.33
N VAL A 9 -17.62 -53.95 28.65
CA VAL A 9 -18.49 -53.22 27.70
C VAL A 9 -19.06 -52.02 28.49
N ALA A 10 -19.01 -50.72 28.15
CA ALA A 10 -18.58 -49.99 26.98
C ALA A 10 -18.08 -48.60 27.44
N ALA A 11 -16.78 -48.34 27.33
CA ALA A 11 -16.20 -47.00 27.40
C ALA A 11 -16.13 -46.39 25.99
N ALA A 12 -17.23 -46.44 25.22
CA ALA A 12 -17.22 -46.14 23.79
C ALA A 12 -18.11 -44.95 23.39
N PHE A 13 -18.42 -44.02 24.31
CA PHE A 13 -19.26 -42.85 24.01
C PHE A 13 -18.57 -41.48 24.14
N LEU A 14 -17.24 -41.42 24.17
CA LEU A 14 -16.50 -40.15 24.31
C LEU A 14 -15.69 -39.70 23.08
N ALA A 15 -15.85 -40.32 21.91
CA ALA A 15 -14.98 -40.06 20.75
C ALA A 15 -15.64 -39.34 19.56
N PHE A 16 -16.73 -38.62 19.76
CA PHE A 16 -17.26 -37.68 18.75
C PHE A 16 -17.50 -36.31 19.36
N ALA A 17 -16.44 -35.66 19.84
CA ALA A 17 -16.41 -34.21 19.79
C ALA A 17 -16.32 -33.84 18.30
N PRO A 18 -17.28 -33.09 17.71
CA PRO A 18 -17.04 -32.50 16.41
C PRO A 18 -15.79 -31.63 16.59
N ALA A 19 -14.71 -31.96 15.89
CA ALA A 19 -13.61 -31.02 15.76
C ALA A 19 -14.25 -29.72 15.27
N ALA A 20 -14.12 -28.65 16.05
CA ALA A 20 -14.50 -27.33 15.59
C ALA A 20 -13.72 -27.13 14.29
N ALA A 21 -14.39 -27.27 13.15
CA ALA A 21 -13.80 -26.89 11.89
C ALA A 21 -13.37 -25.44 12.11
N PRO A 22 -12.08 -25.10 11.95
CA PRO A 22 -11.73 -23.70 11.96
C PRO A 22 -12.64 -23.07 10.91
N ALA A 23 -13.42 -22.07 11.29
CA ALA A 23 -13.92 -21.10 10.32
C ALA A 23 -12.67 -20.42 9.76
N ALA A 24 -11.99 -21.13 8.86
CA ALA A 24 -10.75 -20.71 8.28
C ALA A 24 -11.14 -19.56 7.36
N PHE A 25 -10.97 -18.34 7.87
CA PHE A 25 -10.79 -17.20 7.00
C PHE A 25 -9.56 -17.51 6.16
N PHE A 26 -9.77 -18.04 4.96
CA PHE A 26 -8.69 -18.38 4.05
C PHE A 26 -8.17 -17.15 3.29
N TRP A 27 -8.20 -15.98 3.93
CA TRP A 27 -7.66 -14.75 3.38
C TRP A 27 -6.14 -14.77 3.55
N LYS A 28 -5.42 -14.73 2.45
CA LYS A 28 -3.97 -14.63 2.35
C LYS A 28 -3.62 -13.24 1.83
N ALA A 29 -3.20 -12.40 2.77
CA ALA A 29 -2.71 -11.07 2.48
C ALA A 29 -1.55 -11.11 1.47
N PRO A 30 -1.40 -10.07 0.63
CA PRO A 30 -0.25 -9.94 -0.25
C PRO A 30 1.05 -9.88 0.55
N ASP A 31 2.09 -10.55 0.06
CA ASP A 31 3.43 -10.39 0.61
C ASP A 31 4.04 -9.07 0.11
N LEU A 32 3.98 -8.06 0.97
CA LEU A 32 4.54 -6.74 0.73
C LEU A 32 5.96 -6.60 1.29
N HIS A 33 6.50 -7.65 1.94
CA HIS A 33 7.82 -7.58 2.56
C HIS A 33 8.89 -7.28 1.51
N GLY A 34 9.98 -6.68 1.98
CA GLY A 34 11.02 -6.21 1.12
C GLY A 34 12.34 -6.08 1.85
N GLU A 35 13.43 -6.35 1.14
CA GLU A 35 14.76 -6.07 1.66
C GLU A 35 14.93 -4.57 1.94
N PRO A 36 15.71 -4.22 2.99
CA PRO A 36 16.06 -2.85 3.27
C PRO A 36 16.57 -2.11 2.03
N VAL A 37 16.20 -0.85 1.92
CA VAL A 37 16.52 0.00 0.78
C VAL A 37 17.63 0.97 1.12
N THR A 38 18.40 1.36 0.11
CA THR A 38 19.40 2.44 0.23
C THR A 38 18.86 3.78 -0.28
N GLY A 39 17.77 3.77 -1.05
CA GLY A 39 17.18 4.95 -1.68
C GLY A 39 17.69 5.21 -3.10
N THR A 40 18.63 4.40 -3.60
CA THR A 40 19.11 4.49 -5.00
C THR A 40 18.34 3.58 -5.95
N GLU A 41 17.54 2.66 -5.41
CA GLU A 41 16.79 1.70 -6.20
C GLU A 41 15.61 2.35 -6.94
N PRO A 42 15.29 1.88 -8.16
CA PRO A 42 14.13 2.37 -8.89
C PRO A 42 12.83 2.21 -8.10
N GLY A 43 12.01 3.27 -8.06
CA GLY A 43 10.69 3.26 -7.44
C GLY A 43 10.68 3.41 -5.91
N VAL A 44 11.84 3.51 -5.25
CA VAL A 44 11.93 3.78 -3.81
C VAL A 44 11.73 5.28 -3.51
N LEU A 45 12.55 6.12 -4.14
CA LEU A 45 12.35 7.57 -4.15
C LEU A 45 11.45 7.97 -5.33
N THR A 46 10.71 9.05 -5.17
CA THR A 46 9.79 9.52 -6.20
C THR A 46 10.49 10.05 -7.46
N ASP A 47 11.63 10.70 -7.29
CA ASP A 47 12.48 11.18 -8.39
C ASP A 47 13.93 10.79 -8.10
N THR A 48 14.72 10.65 -9.17
CA THR A 48 16.17 10.46 -9.05
C THR A 48 16.83 11.78 -8.62
N LEU A 49 17.91 11.66 -7.84
CA LEU A 49 18.70 12.81 -7.35
C LEU A 49 20.13 12.74 -7.92
N PRO A 50 20.37 13.24 -9.14
CA PRO A 50 21.69 13.16 -9.78
C PRO A 50 22.78 13.85 -8.97
N GLY A 51 23.89 13.16 -8.72
CA GLY A 51 25.02 13.72 -7.95
C GLY A 51 24.71 13.97 -6.47
N ALA A 52 23.67 13.31 -5.93
CA ALA A 52 23.40 13.31 -4.51
C ALA A 52 24.41 12.43 -3.76
N THR A 53 24.86 12.94 -2.63
CA THR A 53 25.69 12.23 -1.65
C THR A 53 24.86 11.22 -0.88
N PRO A 54 25.48 10.23 -0.20
CA PRO A 54 24.75 9.27 0.63
C PRO A 54 23.88 9.92 1.72
N ALA A 55 24.33 11.06 2.28
CA ALA A 55 23.55 11.82 3.26
C ALA A 55 22.31 12.46 2.64
N GLU A 56 22.41 12.99 1.41
CA GLU A 56 21.28 13.58 0.68
C GLU A 56 20.27 12.50 0.25
N ILE A 57 20.73 11.31 -0.16
CA ILE A 57 19.84 10.17 -0.45
C ILE A 57 19.10 9.70 0.81
N ARG A 58 19.79 9.58 1.95
CA ARG A 58 19.15 9.22 3.23
C ARG A 58 18.12 10.27 3.64
N ALA A 59 18.43 11.56 3.51
CA ALA A 59 17.50 12.64 3.79
C ALA A 59 16.27 12.57 2.86
N ALA A 60 16.47 12.28 1.58
CA ALA A 60 15.39 12.02 0.63
C ALA A 60 14.50 10.86 1.08
N LEU A 61 15.09 9.76 1.52
CA LEU A 61 14.37 8.58 1.98
C LEU A 61 13.50 8.87 3.21
N VAL A 62 14.05 9.57 4.21
CA VAL A 62 13.30 10.04 5.39
C VAL A 62 12.15 10.97 4.98
N TRP A 63 12.41 11.91 4.06
CA TRP A 63 11.38 12.83 3.58
C TRP A 63 10.25 12.12 2.81
N ASN A 64 10.58 11.09 2.04
CA ASN A 64 9.60 10.25 1.35
C ASN A 64 8.75 9.48 2.35
N LEU A 65 9.36 8.92 3.41
CA LEU A 65 8.64 8.20 4.46
C LEU A 65 7.64 9.12 5.13
N ARG A 66 8.11 10.29 5.57
CA ARG A 66 7.25 11.32 6.18
C ARG A 66 6.13 11.78 5.24
N SER A 67 6.38 11.86 3.94
CA SER A 67 5.36 12.25 2.95
C SER A 67 4.29 11.15 2.80
N GLY A 68 4.69 9.88 2.70
CA GLY A 68 3.74 8.76 2.64
C GLY A 68 2.88 8.67 3.90
N LEU A 69 3.47 8.82 5.09
CA LEU A 69 2.72 8.82 6.35
C LEU A 69 1.78 10.02 6.48
N ASN A 70 2.13 11.18 5.92
CA ASN A 70 1.22 12.32 5.85
C ASN A 70 0.01 12.03 4.94
N VAL A 71 0.24 11.43 3.77
CA VAL A 71 -0.85 11.03 2.87
C VAL A 71 -1.78 10.04 3.57
N ALA A 72 -1.22 9.07 4.32
CA ALA A 72 -2.01 8.13 5.10
C ALA A 72 -2.82 8.78 6.22
N ALA A 73 -2.28 9.80 6.91
CA ALA A 73 -3.02 10.56 7.92
C ALA A 73 -4.26 11.28 7.35
N LEU A 74 -4.25 11.59 6.05
CA LEU A 74 -5.36 12.24 5.36
C LEU A 74 -6.33 11.22 4.74
N GLN A 75 -5.81 10.22 4.03
CA GLN A 75 -6.62 9.30 3.22
C GLN A 75 -7.23 8.13 4.01
N CYS A 76 -6.67 7.79 5.17
CA CYS A 76 -7.07 6.59 5.93
C CYS A 76 -8.09 6.87 7.05
N GLN A 77 -8.68 8.08 7.09
CA GLN A 77 -9.62 8.49 8.14
C GLN A 77 -10.95 7.73 8.11
N PHE A 78 -11.22 6.93 7.07
CA PHE A 78 -12.37 6.04 7.00
C PHE A 78 -12.28 4.89 8.04
N GLU A 79 -11.07 4.55 8.51
CA GLU A 79 -10.84 3.53 9.53
C GLU A 79 -10.04 4.11 10.70
N PRO A 80 -10.72 4.63 11.74
CA PRO A 80 -10.07 5.23 12.90
C PRO A 80 -9.18 4.26 13.69
N THR A 81 -9.42 2.95 13.64
CA THR A 81 -8.61 1.98 14.41
C THR A 81 -7.18 1.85 13.91
N LEU A 82 -6.90 2.32 12.69
CA LEU A 82 -5.54 2.37 12.13
C LEU A 82 -4.69 3.49 12.75
N LEU A 83 -5.29 4.46 13.44
CA LEU A 83 -4.59 5.54 14.16
C LEU A 83 -3.60 6.36 13.31
N THR A 84 -3.65 6.30 11.98
CA THR A 84 -2.62 6.88 11.09
C THR A 84 -2.39 8.37 11.33
N ARG A 85 -3.45 9.13 11.62
CA ARG A 85 -3.37 10.56 11.95
C ARG A 85 -2.63 10.80 13.26
N ASP A 86 -2.99 10.07 14.31
CA ASP A 86 -2.41 10.24 15.64
C ASP A 86 -0.95 9.76 15.65
N GLN A 87 -0.67 8.65 14.95
CA GLN A 87 0.68 8.14 14.74
C GLN A 87 1.57 9.13 14.00
N TYR A 88 1.04 9.75 12.93
CA TYR A 88 1.77 10.75 12.17
C TYR A 88 2.12 11.99 13.00
N ASN A 89 1.19 12.48 13.81
CA ASN A 89 1.45 13.62 14.69
C ASN A 89 2.50 13.26 15.76
N ALA A 90 2.42 12.08 16.36
CA ALA A 90 3.42 11.61 17.32
C ALA A 90 4.81 11.45 16.68
N LEU A 91 4.89 10.99 15.43
CA LEU A 91 6.14 10.96 14.66
C LEU A 91 6.73 12.37 14.49
N LEU A 92 5.91 13.35 14.12
CA LEU A 92 6.38 14.74 13.98
C LEU A 92 6.98 15.27 15.28
N ASP A 93 6.36 14.98 16.42
CA ASP A 93 6.84 15.42 17.74
C ASP A 93 8.13 14.69 18.15
N ASN A 94 8.18 13.37 17.98
CA ASN A 94 9.30 12.53 18.40
C ASN A 94 10.57 12.75 17.56
N HIS A 95 10.40 13.00 16.26
CA HIS A 95 11.49 13.06 15.27
C HIS A 95 11.64 14.44 14.62
N ARG A 96 11.11 15.51 15.23
CA ARG A 96 11.14 16.88 14.67
C ARG A 96 12.52 17.32 14.18
N ASP A 97 13.58 17.01 14.95
CA ASP A 97 14.93 17.47 14.67
C ASP A 97 15.53 16.69 13.49
N GLU A 98 15.24 15.38 13.39
CA GLU A 98 15.63 14.54 12.25
C GLU A 98 14.94 14.97 10.97
N LEU A 99 13.64 15.27 11.05
CA LEU A 99 12.84 15.73 9.91
C LEU A 99 13.29 17.12 9.43
N ALA A 100 13.57 18.04 10.37
CA ALA A 100 14.11 19.36 10.05
C ALA A 100 15.50 19.25 9.39
N ASN A 101 16.37 18.40 9.91
CA ASN A 101 17.68 18.15 9.32
C ASN A 101 17.57 17.53 7.93
N ALA A 102 16.70 16.53 7.72
CA ALA A 102 16.46 15.92 6.42
C ALA A 102 15.98 16.96 5.39
N TYR A 103 15.04 17.83 5.77
CA TYR A 103 14.58 18.92 4.90
C TYR A 103 15.70 19.91 4.57
N GLN A 104 16.52 20.28 5.56
CA GLN A 104 17.65 21.20 5.34
C GLN A 104 18.70 20.60 4.39
N VAL A 105 19.02 19.31 4.54
CA VAL A 105 19.95 18.60 3.65
C VAL A 105 19.42 18.59 2.22
N LEU A 106 18.13 18.29 2.02
CA LEU A 106 17.50 18.35 0.70
C LEU A 106 17.48 19.77 0.11
N SER A 107 17.16 20.78 0.93
CA SER A 107 17.23 22.18 0.51
C SER A 107 18.63 22.56 0.01
N ASN A 108 19.67 22.12 0.73
CA ASN A 108 21.06 22.36 0.35
C ASN A 108 21.43 21.63 -0.96
N TYR A 109 20.96 20.40 -1.15
CA TYR A 109 21.13 19.66 -2.41
C TYR A 109 20.56 20.44 -3.59
N PHE A 110 19.30 20.87 -3.52
CA PHE A 110 18.65 21.58 -4.62
C PHE A 110 19.26 22.97 -4.86
N LYS A 111 19.67 23.68 -3.81
CA LYS A 111 20.41 24.96 -3.94
C LYS A 111 21.79 24.78 -4.59
N ARG A 112 22.47 23.68 -4.29
CA ARG A 112 23.80 23.37 -4.84
C ARG A 112 23.71 22.96 -6.31
N THR A 113 22.71 22.16 -6.67
CA THR A 113 22.52 21.64 -8.03
C THR A 113 21.90 22.67 -8.99
N ASP A 114 21.00 23.52 -8.50
CA ASP A 114 20.46 24.66 -9.26
C ASP A 114 20.34 25.89 -8.36
N LYS A 115 21.34 26.79 -8.42
CA LYS A 115 21.37 28.00 -7.58
C LYS A 115 20.19 28.94 -7.82
N LYS A 116 19.63 28.98 -9.03
CA LYS A 116 18.55 29.92 -9.38
C LYS A 116 17.17 29.35 -9.08
N ASN A 117 16.95 28.07 -9.40
CA ASN A 117 15.65 27.42 -9.26
C ASN A 117 15.60 26.39 -8.12
N GLY A 118 16.59 26.32 -7.25
CA GLY A 118 16.69 25.30 -6.21
C GLY A 118 15.46 25.19 -5.32
N GLN A 119 14.87 26.33 -4.91
CA GLN A 119 13.63 26.31 -4.14
C GLN A 119 12.46 25.73 -4.95
N THR A 120 12.26 26.21 -6.18
CA THR A 120 11.23 25.69 -7.08
C THR A 120 11.39 24.18 -7.33
N LYS A 121 12.62 23.70 -7.48
CA LYS A 121 12.93 22.27 -7.65
C LYS A 121 12.61 21.46 -6.40
N LEU A 122 12.92 21.99 -5.21
CA LEU A 122 12.54 21.37 -3.94
C LEU A 122 11.02 21.29 -3.79
N ASP A 123 10.29 22.35 -4.15
CA ASP A 123 8.83 22.39 -4.06
C ASP A 123 8.17 21.42 -5.05
N GLN A 124 8.70 21.35 -6.28
CA GLN A 124 8.29 20.36 -7.29
C GLN A 124 8.55 18.93 -6.80
N TYR A 125 9.74 18.67 -6.27
CA TYR A 125 10.11 17.38 -5.70
C TYR A 125 9.17 16.99 -4.56
N GLY A 126 8.91 17.91 -3.64
CA GLY A 126 7.97 17.69 -2.53
C GLY A 126 6.57 17.35 -3.04
N THR A 127 6.03 18.15 -3.96
CA THR A 127 4.70 17.93 -4.55
C THR A 127 4.60 16.56 -5.21
N ARG A 128 5.57 16.21 -6.07
CA ARG A 128 5.62 14.89 -6.71
C ARG A 128 5.68 13.77 -5.66
N THR A 129 6.47 13.98 -4.61
CA THR A 129 6.62 12.99 -3.53
C THR A 129 5.28 12.67 -2.89
N TYR A 130 4.48 13.68 -2.51
CA TYR A 130 3.12 13.45 -2.00
C TYR A 130 2.23 12.75 -3.03
N SER A 131 2.18 13.27 -4.27
CA SER A 131 1.34 12.69 -5.32
C SER A 131 1.67 11.23 -5.60
N SER A 132 2.94 10.83 -5.44
CA SER A 132 3.38 9.45 -5.68
C SER A 132 2.86 8.43 -4.66
N PHE A 133 2.32 8.88 -3.52
CA PHE A 133 1.67 8.01 -2.53
C PHE A 133 0.15 8.02 -2.62
N SER A 134 -0.44 8.84 -3.49
CA SER A 134 -1.90 8.84 -3.69
C SER A 134 -2.32 7.59 -4.48
N THR A 135 -2.99 6.64 -3.81
CA THR A 135 -3.55 5.44 -4.44
C THR A 135 -5.04 5.32 -4.10
N VAL A 136 -5.88 5.17 -5.13
CA VAL A 136 -7.32 4.91 -4.95
C VAL A 136 -7.57 3.41 -4.90
N LEU A 137 -6.97 2.65 -5.82
CA LEU A 137 -7.21 1.21 -5.92
C LEU A 137 -6.53 0.43 -4.78
N GLY A 138 -5.34 0.85 -4.35
CA GLY A 138 -4.60 0.21 -3.25
C GLY A 138 -4.89 0.78 -1.86
N GLN A 139 -5.95 1.59 -1.69
CA GLN A 139 -6.14 2.40 -0.48
C GLN A 139 -6.14 1.58 0.82
N TYR A 140 -6.85 0.45 0.87
CA TYR A 140 -6.90 -0.39 2.08
C TYR A 140 -5.52 -0.95 2.45
N THR A 141 -4.84 -1.58 1.49
CA THR A 141 -3.49 -2.14 1.67
C THR A 141 -2.48 -1.06 2.07
N PHE A 142 -2.55 0.12 1.44
CA PHE A 142 -1.72 1.26 1.79
C PHE A 142 -1.97 1.75 3.22
N CYS A 143 -3.23 1.88 3.62
CA CYS A 143 -3.60 2.36 4.95
C CYS A 143 -3.19 1.41 6.07
N GLU A 144 -3.37 0.10 5.88
CA GLU A 144 -2.92 -0.92 6.83
C GLU A 144 -1.39 -0.91 6.96
N THR A 145 -0.68 -0.91 5.83
CA THR A 145 0.78 -0.87 5.79
C THR A 145 1.32 0.40 6.44
N ALA A 146 0.73 1.56 6.12
CA ALA A 146 1.14 2.85 6.67
C ALA A 146 0.87 2.94 8.18
N SER A 147 -0.19 2.31 8.70
CA SER A 147 -0.45 2.20 10.14
C SER A 147 0.64 1.41 10.86
N ALA A 148 1.01 0.24 10.31
CA ALA A 148 2.08 -0.59 10.88
C ALA A 148 3.43 0.15 10.86
N ILE A 149 3.74 0.86 9.77
CA ILE A 149 4.96 1.66 9.65
C ILE A 149 4.92 2.88 10.57
N GLY A 150 3.77 3.53 10.71
CA GLY A 150 3.54 4.64 11.62
C GLY A 150 3.82 4.25 13.07
N ALA A 151 3.36 3.06 13.49
CA ALA A 151 3.66 2.50 14.81
C ALA A 151 5.18 2.29 15.00
N ASP A 152 5.85 1.62 14.07
CA ASP A 152 7.31 1.42 14.11
C ASP A 152 8.07 2.75 14.21
N ALA A 153 7.60 3.75 13.47
CA ALA A 153 8.23 5.06 13.44
C ALA A 153 8.07 5.83 14.76
N ILE A 154 6.99 5.63 15.53
CA ILE A 154 6.83 6.22 16.87
C ILE A 154 7.78 5.60 17.88
N PHE A 155 7.96 4.27 17.80
CA PHE A 155 8.78 3.51 18.73
C PHE A 155 10.27 3.49 18.35
N ALA A 156 10.63 4.00 17.17
CA ALA A 156 12.01 4.16 16.77
C ALA A 156 12.74 5.12 17.73
N PRO A 157 13.96 4.78 18.20
CA PRO A 157 14.75 5.71 18.99
C PRO A 157 15.01 7.00 18.23
N LYS A 158 15.06 8.13 18.95
CA LYS A 158 15.48 9.41 18.38
C LYS A 158 16.85 9.28 17.71
N GLY A 159 16.99 9.85 16.53
CA GLY A 159 18.15 9.72 15.64
C GLY A 159 18.12 8.49 14.72
N GLN A 160 17.10 7.64 14.79
CA GLN A 160 17.01 6.39 14.03
C GLN A 160 15.81 6.30 13.08
N LEU A 161 15.10 7.41 12.82
CA LEU A 161 13.97 7.39 11.87
C LEU A 161 14.40 6.93 10.48
N TYR A 162 15.64 7.24 10.09
CA TYR A 162 16.21 6.79 8.82
C TYR A 162 16.26 5.27 8.69
N LYS A 163 16.42 4.51 9.78
CA LYS A 163 16.41 3.04 9.74
C LYS A 163 15.02 2.49 9.45
N VAL A 164 13.98 3.15 9.96
CA VAL A 164 12.59 2.81 9.60
C VAL A 164 12.38 3.06 8.12
N ALA A 165 12.90 4.17 7.60
CA ALA A 165 12.81 4.48 6.18
C ALA A 165 13.56 3.45 5.31
N GLU A 166 14.79 3.06 5.69
CA GLU A 166 15.57 2.00 5.04
C GLU A 166 14.82 0.66 5.07
N ASN A 167 14.25 0.26 6.21
CA ASN A 167 13.63 -1.06 6.35
C ASN A 167 12.21 -1.16 5.76
N ARG A 168 11.42 -0.08 5.82
CA ARG A 168 9.98 -0.14 5.54
C ARG A 168 9.54 0.55 4.24
N MET A 169 10.41 1.35 3.60
CA MET A 169 10.01 2.08 2.38
C MET A 169 9.61 1.15 1.23
N ARG A 170 10.28 0.00 1.07
CA ARG A 170 9.93 -0.95 0.00
C ARG A 170 8.50 -1.48 0.17
N GLU A 171 8.15 -1.82 1.40
CA GLU A 171 6.81 -2.30 1.77
C GLU A 171 5.77 -1.19 1.55
N LEU A 172 6.05 0.02 2.01
CA LEU A 172 5.18 1.18 1.78
C LEU A 172 4.94 1.43 0.28
N ARG A 173 5.97 1.34 -0.56
CA ARG A 173 5.84 1.49 -2.01
C ARG A 173 5.04 0.36 -2.65
N LYS A 174 5.27 -0.89 -2.25
CA LYS A 174 4.51 -2.05 -2.74
C LYS A 174 3.03 -1.95 -2.38
N SER A 175 2.70 -1.40 -1.21
CA SER A 175 1.32 -1.24 -0.74
C SER A 175 0.45 -0.33 -1.62
N LEU A 176 1.06 0.48 -2.50
CA LEU A 176 0.34 1.37 -3.41
C LEU A 176 -0.35 0.62 -4.56
N ALA A 177 0.14 -0.58 -4.90
CA ALA A 177 -0.46 -1.41 -5.93
C ALA A 177 -1.73 -2.10 -5.40
N LEU A 178 -2.75 -2.20 -6.25
CA LEU A 178 -3.92 -3.01 -5.93
C LEU A 178 -3.48 -4.46 -5.74
N ALA A 179 -3.65 -4.96 -4.52
CA ALA A 179 -3.36 -6.33 -4.18
C ALA A 179 -4.68 -7.05 -3.87
N GLY A 180 -4.97 -8.09 -4.65
CA GLY A 180 -6.08 -9.00 -4.39
C GLY A 180 -5.69 -10.10 -3.40
N GLU A 181 -6.70 -10.84 -2.97
CA GLU A 181 -6.56 -12.08 -2.20
C GLU A 181 -5.62 -13.06 -2.92
N GLN A 182 -4.55 -13.52 -2.23
CA GLN A 182 -3.52 -14.35 -2.88
C GLN A 182 -3.95 -15.82 -3.01
N GLN A 183 -4.92 -16.28 -2.23
CA GLN A 183 -5.38 -17.67 -2.29
C GLN A 183 -6.31 -17.90 -3.48
N PHE A 184 -7.18 -16.94 -3.80
CA PHE A 184 -8.17 -17.08 -4.86
C PHE A 184 -7.81 -16.18 -6.03
N ARG A 185 -7.29 -16.77 -7.12
CA ARG A 185 -7.12 -16.06 -8.38
C ARG A 185 -8.50 -15.86 -8.99
N PHE A 186 -9.15 -14.73 -8.69
CA PHE A 186 -10.42 -14.40 -9.31
C PHE A 186 -10.16 -14.21 -10.81
N TRP A 187 -10.59 -15.18 -11.63
CA TRP A 187 -10.73 -14.95 -13.05
C TRP A 187 -11.94 -14.04 -13.22
N VAL A 188 -11.69 -12.76 -13.41
CA VAL A 188 -12.73 -11.84 -13.89
C VAL A 188 -12.93 -12.19 -15.36
N PRO A 189 -14.08 -12.79 -15.76
CA PRO A 189 -14.36 -12.98 -17.18
C PRO A 189 -14.16 -11.64 -17.89
N PRO A 190 -13.52 -11.61 -19.08
CA PRO A 190 -13.47 -10.38 -19.86
C PRO A 190 -14.91 -9.89 -20.03
N TYR A 191 -15.21 -8.72 -19.47
CA TYR A 191 -16.47 -8.05 -19.74
C TYR A 191 -16.39 -7.59 -21.19
N THR A 192 -17.05 -8.32 -22.09
CA THR A 192 -17.31 -7.81 -23.43
C THR A 192 -18.36 -6.72 -23.27
N PRO A 193 -18.05 -5.43 -23.47
CA PRO A 193 -19.09 -4.41 -23.41
C PRO A 193 -20.11 -4.69 -24.53
N LEU A 194 -21.38 -4.42 -24.26
CA LEU A 194 -22.40 -4.41 -25.30
C LEU A 194 -22.08 -3.23 -26.24
N LEU A 195 -21.64 -3.51 -27.46
CA LEU A 195 -21.24 -2.49 -28.42
C LEU A 195 -22.44 -2.10 -29.30
N PRO A 196 -22.56 -0.82 -29.69
CA PRO A 196 -23.56 -0.45 -30.66
C PRO A 196 -23.14 -0.95 -32.05
N PRO A 197 -24.08 -1.14 -32.99
CA PRO A 197 -23.74 -1.45 -34.36
C PRO A 197 -22.96 -0.28 -34.99
N PHE A 198 -21.82 -0.57 -35.64
CA PHE A 198 -21.01 0.44 -36.32
C PHE A 198 -21.41 0.70 -37.77
N ASP A 199 -22.44 0.03 -38.28
CA ASP A 199 -22.93 0.22 -39.64
C ASP A 199 -23.79 1.50 -39.73
N ASP A 200 -23.42 2.41 -40.63
CA ASP A 200 -24.09 3.69 -40.87
C ASP A 200 -25.59 3.54 -41.11
N ARG A 201 -26.05 2.40 -41.67
CA ARG A 201 -27.49 2.13 -41.90
C ARG A 201 -28.32 2.14 -40.61
N CYS A 202 -27.67 1.88 -39.48
CA CYS A 202 -28.28 1.78 -38.15
C CYS A 202 -28.41 3.12 -37.45
N TRP A 203 -27.85 4.21 -38.00
CA TRP A 203 -27.83 5.53 -37.38
C TRP A 203 -28.59 6.57 -38.19
N LYS A 204 -29.28 7.50 -37.53
CA LYS A 204 -29.82 8.72 -38.15
C LYS A 204 -29.72 9.86 -37.16
N LYS A 205 -28.97 10.92 -37.51
CA LYS A 205 -28.76 12.08 -36.64
C LYS A 205 -28.33 11.71 -35.21
N ASN A 206 -27.44 10.71 -35.09
CA ASN A 206 -26.95 10.14 -33.83
C ASN A 206 -27.95 9.30 -33.02
N ASP A 207 -29.17 9.08 -33.51
CA ASP A 207 -30.11 8.15 -32.90
C ASP A 207 -29.99 6.76 -33.54
N LEU A 208 -29.92 5.74 -32.68
CA LEU A 208 -29.97 4.34 -33.08
C LEU A 208 -31.38 4.01 -33.59
N ARG A 209 -31.44 3.40 -34.78
CA ARG A 209 -32.69 3.06 -35.43
C ARG A 209 -33.11 1.65 -35.03
N ASP A 210 -34.34 1.49 -34.58
CA ASP A 210 -34.96 0.18 -34.36
C ASP A 210 -35.22 -0.51 -35.72
N ARG A 211 -34.27 -1.36 -36.13
CA ARG A 211 -34.25 -2.09 -37.39
C ARG A 211 -33.62 -3.47 -37.18
N LYS A 212 -34.04 -4.44 -37.99
CA LYS A 212 -33.50 -5.80 -37.96
C LYS A 212 -31.97 -5.78 -38.16
N GLY A 213 -31.22 -6.28 -37.18
CA GLY A 213 -29.75 -6.32 -37.19
C GLY A 213 -29.06 -5.00 -36.84
N CYS A 214 -29.76 -4.09 -36.16
CA CYS A 214 -29.24 -2.84 -35.60
C CYS A 214 -29.41 -2.79 -34.07
N ASP A 215 -29.39 -3.95 -33.42
CA ASP A 215 -29.43 -4.12 -31.98
C ASP A 215 -28.03 -4.06 -31.36
N TRP A 216 -28.00 -3.77 -30.06
CA TRP A 216 -26.79 -3.85 -29.26
C TRP A 216 -26.39 -5.31 -29.13
N SER A 217 -25.17 -5.65 -29.56
CA SER A 217 -24.67 -7.02 -29.56
C SER A 217 -23.33 -7.12 -28.85
N TRP A 218 -23.03 -8.31 -28.36
CA TRP A 218 -21.71 -8.61 -27.82
C TRP A 218 -20.70 -8.63 -28.98
N GLY A 219 -19.65 -7.82 -28.86
CA GLY A 219 -18.54 -7.77 -29.83
C GLY A 219 -17.60 -8.96 -29.74
#